data_AF-A0A9E1TSP3-F1
#
_entry.id   AF-A0A9E1TSP3-F1
#
_cell.length_a   1.000
_cell.length_b   1.000
_cell.length_c   1.000
_cell.angle_alpha   90.00
_cell.angle_beta   90.00
_cell.angle_gamma   90.00
#
_symmetry.space_group_name_H-M   'P 1'
#
loop_
_entity.id
_entity.type
_entity.pdbx_description
1 polymer ?
#
loop_
_entity_poly.entity_id
_entity_poly.type
_entity_poly.pdbx_seq_one_letter_code
_entity_poly.pdbx_strand_id
1 'polypeptide(L)'
;MKNNQIDQSNRYINDLRRLDYTHSQVKQRRTTLLPFTIAALFLVIAGIYGSMNLDVAPEDIVMLVSAAVIGGYMALNIGANDVANNMGPAVGGKVLTVVAAVIIAAICESAGALLAGGDVVKTVAKGIINPGDGVALDDFRNLMLSALLAAALWINLATFLNAPVSTTHSIVGGVMGAGIAGAGFDLVNWLTMSKIAASWVISPVFGGMVAAGLLYLIKMKILK
;
A
#
# COMPACT_ATOMS: atom_id res chain seq x y z
N MET A 1 -19.36 37.11 -5.33
CA MET A 1 -18.77 36.60 -4.07
C MET A 1 -19.90 36.03 -3.22
N LYS A 2 -20.12 34.70 -3.21
CA LYS A 2 -21.15 34.07 -2.38
C LYS A 2 -20.54 33.71 -1.01
N ASN A 3 -21.22 34.15 0.04
CA ASN A 3 -20.81 34.04 1.45
C ASN A 3 -20.36 32.63 1.82
N ASN A 4 -19.10 32.53 2.26
CA ASN A 4 -18.45 31.32 2.74
C ASN A 4 -18.67 31.14 4.26
N GLN A 5 -19.87 31.43 4.76
CA GLN A 5 -20.20 31.21 6.17
C GLN A 5 -20.49 29.73 6.39
N ILE A 6 -19.72 29.11 7.30
CA ILE A 6 -19.88 27.72 7.72
C ILE A 6 -21.20 27.63 8.47
N ASP A 7 -22.22 27.09 7.83
CA ASP A 7 -23.46 26.70 8.50
C ASP A 7 -23.16 25.49 9.39
N GLN A 8 -23.06 25.72 10.70
CA GLN A 8 -22.75 24.68 11.68
C GLN A 8 -23.92 23.73 11.94
N SER A 9 -25.13 24.02 11.43
CA SER A 9 -26.32 23.21 11.71
C SER A 9 -26.37 21.90 10.91
N ASN A 10 -25.67 21.82 9.77
CA ASN A 10 -25.88 20.72 8.83
C ASN A 10 -24.57 20.03 8.40
N ARG A 11 -24.11 19.12 9.26
CA ARG A 11 -22.89 18.31 9.07
C ARG A 11 -22.80 17.67 7.69
N TYR A 12 -23.90 17.14 7.17
CA TYR A 12 -23.94 16.48 5.86
C TYR A 12 -23.60 17.43 4.70
N ILE A 13 -24.06 18.68 4.75
CA ILE A 13 -23.75 19.68 3.71
C ILE A 13 -22.26 20.04 3.77
N ASN A 14 -21.69 20.15 4.97
CA ASN A 14 -20.27 20.42 5.15
C ASN A 14 -19.40 19.24 4.66
N ASP A 15 -19.82 17.99 4.91
CA ASP A 15 -19.15 16.79 4.40
C ASP A 15 -19.19 16.73 2.87
N LEU A 16 -20.34 17.03 2.25
CA LEU A 16 -20.48 17.11 0.78
C LEU A 16 -19.58 18.19 0.16
N ARG A 17 -19.50 19.38 0.75
CA ARG A 17 -18.59 20.44 0.30
C ARG A 17 -17.12 20.05 0.47
N ARG A 18 -16.80 19.24 1.48
CA ARG A 18 -15.45 18.71 1.72
C ARG A 18 -15.06 17.73 0.61
N LEU A 19 -15.97 16.82 0.26
CA LEU A 19 -15.80 15.90 -0.87
C LEU A 19 -15.63 16.67 -2.18
N ASP A 20 -16.50 17.63 -2.47
CA ASP A 20 -16.46 18.43 -3.70
C ASP A 20 -15.15 19.23 -3.82
N TYR A 21 -14.67 19.80 -2.71
CA TYR A 21 -13.37 20.46 -2.66
C TYR A 21 -12.22 19.48 -2.97
N THR A 22 -12.19 18.31 -2.34
CA THR A 22 -11.18 17.28 -2.62
C THR A 22 -11.18 16.88 -4.10
N HIS A 23 -12.35 16.67 -4.70
CA HIS A 23 -12.49 16.38 -6.13
C HIS A 23 -11.98 17.52 -7.03
N SER A 24 -12.26 18.77 -6.67
CA SER A 24 -11.81 19.96 -7.43
C SER A 24 -10.28 20.10 -7.47
N GLN A 25 -9.61 19.78 -6.36
CA GLN A 25 -8.14 19.83 -6.27
C GLN A 25 -7.46 18.76 -7.15
N VAL A 26 -8.10 17.61 -7.32
CA VAL A 26 -7.61 16.51 -8.19
C VAL A 26 -7.79 16.86 -9.68
N LYS A 27 -8.91 17.49 -10.06
CA LYS A 27 -9.24 17.78 -11.46
C LYS A 27 -8.34 18.86 -12.10
N GLN A 28 -7.75 19.75 -11.30
CA GLN A 28 -7.08 20.96 -11.82
C GLN A 28 -5.60 20.76 -12.23
N ARG A 29 -4.98 19.59 -11.98
CA ARG A 29 -3.51 19.42 -12.11
C ARG A 29 -3.06 18.13 -12.79
N ARG A 30 -3.76 17.67 -13.82
CA ARG A 30 -3.34 16.51 -14.63
C ARG A 30 -2.30 16.94 -15.69
N THR A 31 -1.03 17.03 -15.33
CA THR A 31 0.02 16.95 -16.36
C THR A 31 0.13 15.49 -16.79
N THR A 32 -0.27 15.18 -18.02
CA THR A 32 -0.47 13.78 -18.43
C THR A 32 0.83 12.97 -18.48
N LEU A 33 2.01 13.60 -18.61
CA LEU A 33 3.28 12.89 -18.82
C LEU A 33 4.17 12.74 -17.56
N LEU A 34 4.14 13.71 -16.64
CA LEU A 34 5.09 13.78 -15.53
C LEU A 34 5.03 12.56 -14.58
N PRO A 35 3.85 12.02 -14.19
CA PRO A 35 3.81 10.85 -13.31
C PRO A 35 4.42 9.61 -13.96
N PHE A 36 4.22 9.44 -15.27
CA PHE A 36 4.76 8.30 -16.01
C PHE A 36 6.28 8.37 -16.15
N THR A 37 6.84 9.57 -16.37
CA THR A 37 8.30 9.72 -16.46
C THR A 37 8.97 9.46 -15.12
N ILE A 38 8.41 9.97 -14.02
CA ILE A 38 8.93 9.70 -12.66
C ILE A 38 8.84 8.21 -12.33
N ALA A 39 7.72 7.56 -12.64
CA ALA A 39 7.55 6.12 -12.46
C ALA A 39 8.58 5.32 -13.26
N ALA A 40 8.79 5.65 -14.54
CA ALA A 40 9.78 4.97 -15.38
C ALA A 40 11.21 5.13 -14.83
N LEU A 41 11.59 6.34 -14.41
CA LEU A 41 12.88 6.59 -13.78
C LEU A 41 13.04 5.79 -12.49
N PHE A 42 12.02 5.73 -11.65
CA PHE A 42 12.03 4.92 -10.43
C PHE A 42 12.28 3.43 -10.71
N LEU A 43 11.58 2.86 -11.70
CA LEU A 43 11.77 1.45 -12.08
C LEU A 43 13.19 1.16 -12.59
N VAL A 44 13.74 2.06 -13.41
CA VAL A 44 15.12 1.95 -13.92
C VAL A 44 16.13 2.02 -12.77
N ILE A 45 15.97 2.99 -11.86
CA ILE A 45 16.85 3.14 -10.70
C ILE A 45 16.77 1.92 -9.79
N ALA A 46 15.57 1.39 -9.53
CA ALA A 46 15.38 0.19 -8.72
C ALA A 46 16.08 -1.03 -9.35
N GLY A 47 15.97 -1.20 -10.68
CA GLY A 47 16.66 -2.26 -11.41
C GLY A 47 18.19 -2.15 -11.34
N ILE A 48 18.73 -0.96 -11.60
CA ILE A 48 20.17 -0.70 -11.52
C ILE A 48 20.67 -0.93 -10.08
N TYR A 49 19.98 -0.39 -9.09
CA TYR A 49 20.31 -0.58 -7.69
C TYR A 49 20.33 -2.06 -7.30
N GLY A 50 19.33 -2.83 -7.73
CA GLY A 50 19.30 -4.29 -7.56
C GLY A 50 20.53 -4.97 -8.17
N SER A 51 20.87 -4.65 -9.42
CA SER A 51 22.03 -5.24 -10.11
C SER A 51 23.38 -4.89 -9.50
N MET A 52 23.50 -3.74 -8.82
CA MET A 52 24.75 -3.30 -8.20
C MET A 52 24.96 -3.87 -6.80
N ASN A 53 23.88 -4.23 -6.09
CA ASN A 53 23.95 -4.64 -4.68
C ASN A 53 23.67 -6.13 -4.46
N LEU A 54 23.13 -6.83 -5.45
CA LEU A 54 22.88 -8.26 -5.39
C LEU A 54 23.88 -8.98 -6.31
N ASP A 55 24.67 -9.87 -5.72
CA ASP A 55 25.54 -10.77 -6.47
C ASP A 55 24.68 -11.89 -7.06
N VAL A 56 24.38 -11.79 -8.35
CA VAL A 56 23.45 -12.68 -9.05
C VAL A 56 24.16 -13.28 -10.25
N ALA A 57 24.04 -14.60 -10.40
CA ALA A 57 24.64 -15.31 -11.52
C ALA A 57 24.07 -14.79 -12.86
N PRO A 58 24.85 -14.77 -13.96
CA PRO A 58 24.42 -14.24 -15.24
C PRO A 58 23.09 -14.82 -15.74
N GLU A 59 22.84 -16.11 -15.48
CA GLU A 59 21.61 -16.84 -15.79
C GLU A 59 20.36 -16.29 -15.05
N ASP A 60 20.54 -15.66 -13.90
CA ASP A 60 19.46 -15.16 -13.04
C ASP A 60 19.16 -13.67 -13.23
N ILE A 61 19.93 -12.97 -14.08
CA ILE A 61 19.76 -11.53 -14.35
C ILE A 61 18.35 -11.23 -14.84
N VAL A 62 17.77 -12.10 -15.69
CA VAL A 62 16.41 -11.90 -16.22
C VAL A 62 15.37 -11.92 -15.10
N MET A 63 15.52 -12.82 -14.14
CA MET A 63 14.64 -12.88 -12.97
C MET A 63 14.83 -11.65 -12.09
N LEU A 64 16.07 -11.21 -11.85
CA LEU A 64 16.35 -10.01 -11.07
C LEU A 64 15.68 -8.76 -11.68
N VAL A 65 15.84 -8.56 -12.98
CA VAL A 65 15.21 -7.44 -13.70
C VAL A 65 13.69 -7.54 -13.62
N SER A 66 13.13 -8.74 -13.81
CA SER A 66 11.68 -8.96 -13.71
C SER A 66 11.15 -8.65 -12.30
N ALA A 67 11.84 -9.12 -11.26
CA ALA A 67 11.50 -8.87 -9.88
C ALA A 67 11.60 -7.38 -9.52
N ALA A 68 12.63 -6.68 -10.01
CA ALA A 68 12.79 -5.24 -9.80
C ALA A 68 11.66 -4.43 -10.46
N VAL A 69 11.30 -4.77 -11.70
CA VAL A 69 10.23 -4.09 -12.43
C VAL A 69 8.87 -4.36 -11.78
N ILE A 70 8.55 -5.62 -11.49
CA ILE A 70 7.25 -6.01 -10.89
C ILE A 70 7.15 -5.50 -9.45
N GLY A 71 8.22 -5.62 -8.66
CA GLY A 71 8.28 -5.08 -7.30
C GLY A 71 8.21 -3.56 -7.26
N GLY A 72 8.89 -2.88 -8.18
CA GLY A 72 8.77 -1.43 -8.33
C GLY A 72 7.36 -1.00 -8.75
N TYR A 73 6.72 -1.75 -9.66
CA TYR A 73 5.33 -1.50 -10.05
C TYR A 73 4.37 -1.70 -8.88
N MET A 74 4.55 -2.75 -8.07
CA MET A 74 3.81 -2.95 -6.83
C MET A 74 4.02 -1.78 -5.86
N ALA A 75 5.25 -1.32 -5.67
CA ALA A 75 5.56 -0.19 -4.78
C ALA A 75 4.84 1.10 -5.20
N LEU A 76 4.81 1.38 -6.51
CA LEU A 76 4.05 2.52 -7.06
C LEU A 76 2.55 2.39 -6.78
N ASN A 77 1.98 1.19 -6.95
CA ASN A 77 0.57 0.93 -6.70
C ASN A 77 0.22 1.05 -5.20
N ILE A 78 1.10 0.58 -4.30
CA ILE A 78 0.95 0.77 -2.86
C ILE A 78 0.91 2.26 -2.53
N GLY A 79 1.90 3.03 -3.00
CA GLY A 79 1.94 4.48 -2.74
C GLY A 79 0.70 5.21 -3.26
N ALA A 80 0.19 4.84 -4.43
CA ALA A 80 -1.01 5.44 -5.01
C ALA A 80 -2.29 5.13 -4.22
N ASN A 81 -2.41 3.91 -3.68
CA ASN A 81 -3.57 3.50 -2.88
C ASN A 81 -3.51 4.02 -1.43
N ASP A 82 -2.34 3.94 -0.80
CA ASP A 82 -2.21 4.10 0.66
C ASP A 82 -1.99 5.55 1.11
N VAL A 83 -1.56 6.46 0.23
CA VAL A 83 -1.40 7.90 0.57
C VAL A 83 -2.72 8.54 1.02
N ALA A 84 -3.86 8.04 0.55
CA ALA A 84 -5.16 8.52 0.98
C ALA A 84 -5.45 8.18 2.45
N ASN A 85 -4.87 7.09 2.98
CA ASN A 85 -5.17 6.57 4.31
C ASN A 85 -4.62 7.49 5.42
N ASN A 86 -3.44 8.07 5.23
CA ASN A 86 -2.77 8.92 6.22
C ASN A 86 -2.98 10.43 5.95
N MET A 87 -2.94 10.88 4.70
CA MET A 87 -3.06 12.29 4.35
C MET A 87 -4.50 12.74 4.08
N GLY A 88 -5.43 11.80 3.87
CA GLY A 88 -6.84 12.08 3.60
C GLY A 88 -7.49 13.03 4.63
N PRO A 89 -7.35 12.78 5.95
CA PRO A 89 -7.89 13.67 6.97
C PRO A 89 -7.29 15.09 6.94
N ALA A 90 -6.00 15.25 6.66
CA ALA A 90 -5.34 16.55 6.63
C ALA A 90 -5.72 17.38 5.39
N VAL A 91 -5.81 16.72 4.23
CA VAL A 91 -6.22 17.34 2.95
C VAL A 91 -7.72 17.65 2.96
N GLY A 92 -8.56 16.69 3.34
CA GLY A 92 -10.00 16.92 3.54
C GLY A 92 -10.24 17.98 4.61
N GLY A 93 -9.39 18.00 5.64
CA GLY A 93 -9.20 19.04 6.65
C GLY A 93 -9.09 20.47 6.13
N LYS A 94 -8.67 20.65 4.88
CA LYS A 94 -8.14 21.91 4.33
C LYS A 94 -6.94 22.43 5.13
N VAL A 95 -6.25 21.55 5.85
CA VAL A 95 -5.02 21.86 6.59
C VAL A 95 -3.83 21.86 5.63
N LEU A 96 -3.81 20.90 4.70
CA LEU A 96 -2.75 20.75 3.70
C LEU A 96 -3.31 20.72 2.28
N THR A 97 -2.49 21.16 1.32
CA THR A 97 -2.75 20.94 -0.10
C THR A 97 -2.37 19.51 -0.49
N VAL A 98 -2.93 19.00 -1.58
CA VAL A 98 -2.60 17.66 -2.11
C VAL A 98 -1.11 17.51 -2.38
N VAL A 99 -0.45 18.55 -2.92
CA VAL A 99 0.98 18.51 -3.24
C VAL A 99 1.83 18.42 -1.98
N ALA A 100 1.52 19.22 -0.96
CA ALA A 100 2.23 19.17 0.32
C ALA A 100 2.05 17.79 0.99
N ALA A 101 0.83 17.26 0.97
CA ALA A 101 0.53 15.93 1.49
C ALA A 101 1.34 14.82 0.78
N VAL A 102 1.41 14.84 -0.55
CA VAL A 102 2.18 13.85 -1.33
C VAL A 102 3.68 13.92 -1.02
N ILE A 103 4.26 15.13 -0.87
CA ILE A 103 5.69 15.28 -0.53
C ILE A 103 5.97 14.72 0.86
N ILE A 104 5.14 15.06 1.85
CA ILE A 104 5.28 14.54 3.22
C ILE A 104 5.14 13.02 3.23
N ALA A 105 4.11 12.49 2.56
CA ALA A 105 3.91 11.05 2.46
C ALA A 105 5.10 10.35 1.80
N ALA A 106 5.64 10.89 0.70
CA ALA A 106 6.80 10.31 0.03
C ALA A 106 8.00 10.15 0.97
N ILE A 107 8.28 11.15 1.82
CA ILE A 107 9.39 11.10 2.79
C ILE A 107 9.06 10.13 3.92
N CYS A 108 7.91 10.28 4.56
CA CYS A 108 7.55 9.51 5.75
C CYS A 108 7.29 8.03 5.45
N GLU A 109 6.60 7.70 4.35
CA GLU A 109 6.34 6.31 3.93
C GLU A 109 7.64 5.62 3.52
N SER A 110 8.51 6.30 2.75
CA SER A 110 9.82 5.74 2.39
C SER A 110 10.70 5.50 3.61
N ALA A 111 10.71 6.44 4.56
CA ALA A 111 11.44 6.28 5.81
C ALA A 111 10.88 5.11 6.64
N GLY A 112 9.55 5.00 6.76
CA GLY A 112 8.90 3.89 7.46
C GLY A 112 9.23 2.53 6.84
N ALA A 113 9.18 2.44 5.51
CA ALA A 113 9.54 1.22 4.78
C ALA A 113 10.99 0.80 5.05
N LEU A 114 11.94 1.74 5.07
CA LEU A 114 13.36 1.46 5.33
C LEU A 114 13.66 1.14 6.79
N LEU A 115 13.01 1.82 7.74
CA LEU A 115 13.32 1.71 9.16
C LEU A 115 12.58 0.56 9.86
N ALA A 116 11.35 0.24 9.42
CA ALA A 116 10.46 -0.69 10.11
C ALA A 116 9.80 -1.74 9.19
N GLY A 117 10.04 -1.69 7.87
CA GLY A 117 9.40 -2.61 6.92
C GLY A 117 9.95 -4.04 6.93
N GLY A 118 11.14 -4.26 7.51
CA GLY A 118 11.88 -5.51 7.38
C GLY A 118 11.12 -6.76 7.88
N ASP A 119 10.40 -6.67 9.00
CA ASP A 119 9.73 -7.84 9.58
C ASP A 119 8.48 -8.26 8.81
N VAL A 120 7.75 -7.30 8.23
CA VAL A 120 6.63 -7.58 7.34
C VAL A 120 7.14 -8.21 6.04
N VAL A 121 8.22 -7.68 5.46
CA VAL A 121 8.86 -8.25 4.26
C VAL A 121 9.30 -9.69 4.51
N LYS A 122 9.95 -9.99 5.65
CA LYS A 122 10.33 -11.36 6.02
C LYS A 122 9.11 -12.28 6.13
N THR A 123 8.03 -11.81 6.74
CA THR A 123 6.80 -12.59 6.92
C THR A 123 6.15 -12.92 5.59
N VAL A 124 6.06 -11.97 4.66
CA VAL A 124 5.50 -12.20 3.33
C VAL A 124 6.41 -13.09 2.48
N ALA A 125 7.73 -12.89 2.55
CA ALA A 125 8.68 -13.62 1.73
C ALA A 125 8.84 -15.10 2.12
N LYS A 126 8.70 -15.44 3.41
CA LYS A 126 9.00 -16.79 3.92
C LYS A 126 8.03 -17.35 4.96
N GLY A 127 7.15 -16.52 5.52
CA GLY A 127 6.27 -16.90 6.63
C GLY A 127 4.95 -17.51 6.18
N ILE A 128 4.47 -17.18 4.98
CA ILE A 128 3.16 -17.62 4.45
C ILE A 128 3.30 -18.95 3.70
N ILE A 129 4.28 -19.05 2.80
CA ILE A 129 4.65 -20.29 2.09
C ILE A 129 6.16 -20.48 2.22
N ASN A 130 6.61 -21.73 2.20
CA ASN A 130 8.04 -22.08 2.24
C ASN A 130 8.29 -23.23 1.24
N PRO A 131 9.32 -23.13 0.37
CA PRO A 131 9.60 -24.17 -0.63
C PRO A 131 9.89 -25.55 -0.01
N GLY A 132 10.48 -25.59 1.19
CA GLY A 132 10.92 -26.83 1.82
C GLY A 132 11.74 -27.70 0.86
N ASP A 133 11.52 -29.02 0.90
CA ASP A 133 12.08 -29.97 -0.07
C ASP A 133 11.10 -30.28 -1.22
N GLY A 134 9.88 -29.73 -1.18
CA GLY A 134 8.77 -30.11 -2.05
C GLY A 134 8.60 -29.26 -3.31
N VAL A 135 9.31 -28.13 -3.41
CA VAL A 135 9.23 -27.21 -4.55
C VAL A 135 10.63 -26.81 -4.99
N ALA A 136 10.92 -26.94 -6.28
CA ALA A 136 12.18 -26.48 -6.84
C ALA A 136 12.32 -24.96 -6.66
N LEU A 137 13.53 -24.48 -6.40
CA LEU A 137 13.78 -23.06 -6.13
C LEU A 137 13.31 -22.15 -7.27
N ASP A 138 13.46 -22.58 -8.53
CA ASP A 138 13.01 -21.81 -9.69
C ASP A 138 11.49 -21.70 -9.78
N ASP A 139 10.77 -22.79 -9.49
CA ASP A 139 9.32 -22.79 -9.44
C ASP A 139 8.81 -21.90 -8.30
N PHE A 140 9.47 -21.94 -7.14
CA PHE A 140 9.13 -21.08 -6.01
C PHE A 140 9.32 -19.59 -6.35
N ARG A 141 10.42 -19.23 -7.03
CA ARG A 141 10.65 -17.85 -7.50
C ARG A 141 9.56 -17.39 -8.47
N ASN A 142 9.19 -18.24 -9.43
CA ASN A 142 8.12 -17.96 -10.39
C ASN A 142 6.75 -17.78 -9.70
N LEU A 143 6.46 -18.60 -8.68
CA LEU A 143 5.26 -18.46 -7.84
C LEU A 143 5.20 -17.10 -7.16
N MET A 144 6.30 -16.72 -6.49
CA MET A 144 6.38 -15.45 -5.75
C MET A 144 6.30 -14.25 -6.68
N LEU A 145 6.91 -14.32 -7.86
CA LEU A 145 6.80 -13.28 -8.87
C LEU A 145 5.37 -13.14 -9.39
N SER A 146 4.68 -14.28 -9.62
CA SER A 146 3.28 -14.32 -10.04
C SER A 146 2.35 -13.74 -8.97
N ALA A 147 2.58 -14.07 -7.70
CA ALA A 147 1.84 -13.51 -6.57
C ALA A 147 1.98 -11.98 -6.49
N LEU A 148 3.20 -11.48 -6.65
CA LEU A 148 3.50 -10.05 -6.62
C LEU A 148 2.84 -9.31 -7.79
N LEU A 149 2.90 -9.89 -8.99
CA LEU A 149 2.24 -9.32 -10.17
C LEU A 149 0.73 -9.32 -10.03
N ALA A 150 0.12 -10.42 -9.59
CA ALA A 150 -1.32 -10.51 -9.38
C ALA A 150 -1.82 -9.48 -8.36
N ALA A 151 -1.12 -9.33 -7.23
CA ALA A 151 -1.43 -8.32 -6.23
C ALA A 151 -1.29 -6.90 -6.80
N ALA A 152 -0.22 -6.62 -7.55
CA ALA A 152 0.00 -5.32 -8.16
C ALA A 152 -1.11 -4.96 -9.16
N LEU A 153 -1.50 -5.89 -10.04
CA LEU A 153 -2.58 -5.69 -11.00
C LEU A 153 -3.92 -5.45 -10.31
N TRP A 154 -4.22 -6.21 -9.25
CA TRP A 154 -5.44 -6.01 -8.46
C TRP A 154 -5.50 -4.63 -7.81
N ILE A 155 -4.41 -4.21 -7.14
CA ILE A 155 -4.34 -2.90 -6.49
C ILE A 155 -4.42 -1.79 -7.53
N ASN A 156 -3.76 -1.95 -8.68
CA ASN A 156 -3.82 -0.98 -9.76
C ASN A 156 -5.26 -0.79 -10.28
N LEU A 157 -5.97 -1.90 -10.52
CA LEU A 157 -7.36 -1.88 -10.93
C LEU A 157 -8.24 -1.20 -9.88
N ALA A 158 -8.10 -1.56 -8.60
CA ALA A 158 -8.84 -0.94 -7.51
C ALA A 158 -8.58 0.57 -7.43
N THR A 159 -7.31 0.97 -7.54
CA THR A 159 -6.89 2.38 -7.55
C THR A 159 -7.48 3.12 -8.75
N PHE A 160 -7.50 2.51 -9.93
CA PHE A 160 -8.14 3.07 -11.12
C PHE A 160 -9.65 3.28 -10.92
N LEU A 161 -10.31 2.36 -10.22
CA LEU A 161 -11.72 2.45 -9.85
C LEU A 161 -11.96 3.38 -8.65
N ASN A 162 -10.93 4.02 -8.09
CA ASN A 162 -10.97 4.83 -6.87
C ASN A 162 -11.52 4.06 -5.64
N ALA A 163 -11.35 2.75 -5.62
CA ALA A 163 -11.76 1.90 -4.52
C ALA A 163 -10.59 1.73 -3.54
N PRO A 164 -10.72 2.19 -2.28
CA PRO A 164 -9.69 1.95 -1.28
C PRO A 164 -9.67 0.46 -0.93
N VAL A 165 -8.55 -0.21 -1.19
CA VAL A 165 -8.36 -1.63 -0.89
C VAL A 165 -7.18 -1.84 0.04
N SER A 166 -7.11 -3.01 0.68
CA SER A 166 -5.95 -3.36 1.48
C SER A 166 -4.85 -3.99 0.63
N THR A 167 -3.71 -3.30 0.56
CA THR A 167 -2.50 -3.78 -0.12
C THR A 167 -1.94 -5.04 0.57
N THR A 168 -1.99 -5.10 1.91
CA THR A 168 -1.56 -6.27 2.68
C THR A 168 -2.40 -7.52 2.40
N HIS A 169 -3.73 -7.41 2.39
CA HIS A 169 -4.59 -8.55 2.02
C HIS A 169 -4.32 -9.00 0.59
N SER A 170 -4.07 -8.06 -0.32
CA SER A 170 -3.80 -8.35 -1.73
C SER A 170 -2.53 -9.19 -1.91
N ILE A 171 -1.42 -8.81 -1.28
CA ILE A 171 -0.17 -9.57 -1.40
C ILE A 171 -0.21 -10.90 -0.62
N VAL A 172 -0.80 -10.91 0.58
CA VAL A 172 -0.95 -12.15 1.36
C VAL A 172 -1.83 -13.16 0.61
N GLY A 173 -2.96 -12.70 0.06
CA GLY A 173 -3.84 -13.51 -0.77
C GLY A 173 -3.17 -13.98 -2.07
N GLY A 174 -2.39 -13.11 -2.72
CA GLY A 174 -1.60 -13.48 -3.90
C GLY A 174 -0.58 -14.57 -3.61
N VAL A 175 0.17 -14.45 -2.51
CA VAL A 175 1.17 -15.46 -2.09
C VAL A 175 0.51 -16.79 -1.72
N MET A 176 -0.55 -16.74 -0.91
CA MET A 176 -1.32 -17.94 -0.56
C MET A 176 -1.94 -18.61 -1.79
N GLY A 177 -2.56 -17.83 -2.68
CA GLY A 177 -3.19 -18.33 -3.89
C GLY A 177 -2.19 -18.94 -4.87
N ALA A 178 -1.04 -18.30 -5.07
CA ALA A 178 0.06 -18.85 -5.87
C ALA A 178 0.56 -20.17 -5.27
N GLY A 179 0.76 -20.21 -3.94
CA GLY A 179 1.17 -21.41 -3.21
C GLY A 179 0.21 -22.59 -3.43
N ILE A 180 -1.09 -22.36 -3.24
CA ILE A 180 -2.13 -23.37 -3.43
C ILE A 180 -2.18 -23.83 -4.89
N ALA A 181 -2.10 -22.91 -5.85
CA ALA A 181 -2.14 -23.23 -7.27
C ALA A 181 -0.90 -24.02 -7.73
N GLY A 182 0.27 -23.73 -7.15
CA GLY A 182 1.55 -24.34 -7.55
C GLY A 182 1.85 -25.68 -6.90
N ALA A 183 1.53 -25.83 -5.60
CA ALA A 183 1.94 -27.00 -4.82
C ALA A 183 0.87 -27.51 -3.83
N GLY A 184 -0.37 -27.00 -3.93
CA GLY A 184 -1.47 -27.42 -3.07
C GLY A 184 -1.53 -26.73 -1.70
N PHE A 185 -2.54 -27.10 -0.92
CA PHE A 185 -2.85 -26.47 0.37
C PHE A 185 -1.78 -26.71 1.44
N ASP A 186 -0.99 -27.77 1.31
CA ASP A 186 0.03 -28.16 2.29
C ASP A 186 1.27 -27.24 2.27
N LEU A 187 1.50 -26.50 1.17
CA LEU A 187 2.59 -25.52 1.09
C LEU A 187 2.35 -24.30 2.00
N VAL A 188 1.09 -24.02 2.32
CA VAL A 188 0.70 -22.85 3.11
C VAL A 188 0.91 -23.12 4.60
N ASN A 189 1.61 -22.21 5.26
CA ASN A 189 1.73 -22.23 6.71
C ASN A 189 0.43 -21.70 7.35
N TRP A 190 -0.51 -22.60 7.62
CA TRP A 190 -1.81 -22.29 8.22
C TRP A 190 -1.71 -21.66 9.60
N LEU A 191 -0.67 -21.97 10.38
CA LEU A 191 -0.45 -21.33 11.67
C LEU A 191 -0.11 -19.85 11.49
N THR A 192 0.81 -19.51 10.59
CA THR A 192 1.11 -18.10 10.28
C THR A 192 -0.10 -17.41 9.67
N MET A 193 -0.80 -18.05 8.73
CA MET A 193 -2.01 -17.46 8.13
C MET A 193 -3.11 -17.19 9.16
N SER A 194 -3.30 -18.08 10.14
CA SER A 194 -4.28 -17.84 11.22
C SER A 194 -3.93 -16.63 12.07
N LYS A 195 -2.64 -16.40 12.36
CA LYS A 195 -2.16 -15.21 13.09
C LYS A 195 -2.37 -13.93 12.27
N ILE A 196 -2.08 -13.98 10.97
CA ILE A 196 -2.32 -12.86 10.05
C ILE A 196 -3.83 -12.55 10.00
N ALA A 197 -4.68 -13.55 9.81
CA ALA A 197 -6.13 -13.37 9.78
C ALA A 197 -6.69 -12.82 11.10
N ALA A 198 -6.19 -13.29 12.25
CA ALA A 198 -6.55 -12.74 13.55
C ALA A 198 -6.15 -11.26 13.66
N SER A 199 -4.95 -10.90 13.16
CA SER A 199 -4.47 -9.52 13.18
C SER A 199 -5.36 -8.56 12.38
N TRP A 200 -5.99 -9.04 11.29
CA TRP A 200 -6.90 -8.24 10.46
C TRP A 200 -8.19 -7.85 11.18
N VAL A 201 -8.61 -8.63 12.17
CA VAL A 201 -9.77 -8.31 13.02
C VAL A 201 -9.34 -7.49 14.23
N ILE A 202 -8.26 -7.91 14.89
CA ILE A 202 -7.80 -7.28 16.14
C ILE A 202 -7.34 -5.84 15.90
N SER A 203 -6.61 -5.57 14.81
CA SER A 203 -5.99 -4.27 14.58
C SER A 203 -7.02 -3.14 14.37
N PRO A 204 -8.07 -3.28 13.54
CA PRO A 204 -9.10 -2.25 13.41
C PRO A 204 -9.90 -2.03 14.70
N VAL A 205 -10.20 -3.10 15.44
CA VAL A 205 -10.93 -3.00 16.73
C VAL A 205 -10.09 -2.21 17.74
N PHE A 206 -8.82 -2.57 17.90
CA PHE A 206 -7.91 -1.88 18.80
C PHE A 206 -7.69 -0.41 18.38
N GLY A 207 -7.49 -0.16 17.09
CA GLY A 207 -7.38 1.20 16.55
C GLY A 207 -8.63 2.04 16.82
N GLY A 208 -9.82 1.46 16.65
CA GLY A 208 -11.10 2.10 16.97
C GLY A 208 -11.23 2.43 18.46
N MET A 209 -10.83 1.51 19.35
CA MET A 209 -10.84 1.75 20.80
C MET A 209 -9.91 2.90 21.19
N VAL A 210 -8.68 2.93 20.66
CA VAL A 210 -7.72 4.02 20.92
C VAL A 210 -8.25 5.35 20.38
N ALA A 211 -8.78 5.37 19.16
CA ALA A 211 -9.36 6.57 18.57
C ALA A 211 -10.54 7.12 19.39
N ALA A 212 -11.45 6.24 19.84
CA ALA A 212 -12.58 6.61 20.69
C ALA A 212 -12.10 7.14 22.06
N GLY A 213 -11.10 6.51 22.67
CA GLY A 213 -10.49 6.95 23.92
C GLY A 213 -9.85 8.34 23.81
N LEU A 214 -9.07 8.59 22.75
CA LEU A 214 -8.48 9.90 22.50
C LEU A 214 -9.55 10.97 22.29
N LEU A 215 -10.62 10.67 21.52
CA LEU A 215 -11.73 11.60 21.32
C LEU A 215 -12.44 11.92 22.64
N TYR A 216 -12.66 10.92 23.50
CA TYR A 216 -13.26 11.11 24.82
C TYR A 216 -12.41 12.05 25.69
N LEU A 217 -11.09 11.84 25.71
CA LEU A 217 -10.16 12.71 26.46
C LEU A 217 -10.17 14.15 25.94
N ILE A 218 -10.15 14.35 24.63
CA ILE A 218 -10.24 15.69 24.01
C ILE A 218 -11.55 16.37 24.43
N LYS A 219 -12.67 15.66 24.38
CA LYS A 219 -13.97 16.22 24.78
C LYS A 219 -13.99 16.64 26.26
N MET A 220 -13.51 15.78 27.15
CA MET A 220 -13.52 16.09 28.59
C MET A 220 -12.57 17.21 29.00
N LYS A 221 -11.38 17.26 28.38
CA LYS A 221 -10.29 18.14 28.85
C LYS A 221 -10.19 19.46 28.08
N ILE A 222 -10.61 19.48 26.82
CA ILE A 222 -10.43 20.65 25.93
C ILE A 222 -11.78 21.28 25.59
N LEU A 223 -12.75 20.49 25.11
CA LEU A 223 -13.94 21.03 24.46
C LEU A 223 -15.11 21.37 25.39
N LYS A 224 -15.00 21.15 26.71
CA LYS A 224 -16.04 21.37 27.75
C LYS A 224 -17.49 21.37 27.25
#